data_AF-A0A9Q1CQ18-F1
#
_entry.id   AF-A0A9Q1CQ18-F1
#
_cell.length_a   1.000
_cell.length_b   1.000
_cell.length_c   1.000
_cell.angle_alpha   90.00
_cell.angle_beta   90.00
_cell.angle_gamma   90.00
#
_symmetry.space_group_name_H-M   'P 1'
#
loop_
_entity.id
_entity.type
_entity.pdbx_description
1 polymer ?
#
loop_
_entity_poly.entity_id
_entity_poly.type
_entity_poly.pdbx_seq_one_letter_code
_entity_poly.pdbx_strand_id
1 'polypeptide(L)'
;MDAFSNIFLFCLMYSGIMDTKIQESILRCIPSITEESMEHVKAALFELGIEEMNDLVLVEEEDLVPTLKPIQARKLIASWRRMGEKASDQHTCTQNSSTPQKVLPEAVSPSSSPEGVSTSSKGVPATLPSHNTNWVSKYVVPWQKMPTGLISACEKGERPLPSVRREMVRKVVKDIHKITATPGKKNLDIIAERIVKKYPSSFRDEFEGRVVGSGFNSLAKQLLSRVENINRKPGNALRKRVLTSSCNTDDEGEKKRGGEKLDSYGCRNWQPTDYPPGETKDSQEEHRLWLVSEYGKANWTADDILQKMMLTYTSQRLWINGGKKNITELSEGWPFLFDEKFLFQHFHELVGIDLKQELLTSITEKAPKLFSCLKSMKRMQGVVRDTEAQCEVLQNKTPICTSVLHLLAQYFEEKIDLLVMTCEEGVRPEDLDVPRSPFLAAFGRNFAEAERFCLYVDGVAVNKKLHSFFGALTALFASFYCFNIEYPVEVSNTLEFIQRFFAGINPDRGSKTEKSKRKRTAVSSKILELTNTLTNFFSEWSMD
;
A
#
# COMPACT_ATOMS: atom_id res chain seq x y z
N MET A 1 22.01 8.21 15.73
CA MET A 1 21.29 7.10 15.06
C MET A 1 19.82 7.10 15.52
N ASP A 2 19.18 8.28 15.66
CA ASP A 2 18.08 8.48 16.62
C ASP A 2 16.82 9.13 16.03
N ALA A 3 16.64 9.08 14.71
CA ALA A 3 15.45 9.64 14.05
C ALA A 3 14.22 8.72 14.17
N PHE A 4 14.41 7.40 14.15
CA PHE A 4 13.31 6.43 14.06
C PHE A 4 12.56 6.21 15.36
N SER A 5 13.25 6.20 16.50
CA SER A 5 12.58 6.18 17.80
C SER A 5 11.84 7.50 18.05
N ASN A 6 12.44 8.66 17.75
CA ASN A 6 11.88 9.95 18.11
C ASN A 6 10.54 10.29 17.43
N ILE A 7 10.30 9.90 16.17
CA ILE A 7 9.04 10.26 15.49
C ILE A 7 7.87 9.38 15.95
N PHE A 8 8.11 8.09 16.23
CA PHE A 8 7.09 7.21 16.79
C PHE A 8 6.88 7.47 18.30
N LEU A 9 7.94 7.82 19.04
CA LEU A 9 7.79 8.42 20.37
C LEU A 9 7.00 9.72 20.28
N PHE A 10 7.19 10.58 19.26
CA PHE A 10 6.37 11.79 19.14
C PHE A 10 4.90 11.43 18.98
N CYS A 11 4.50 10.62 17.99
CA CYS A 11 3.07 10.30 17.82
C CYS A 11 2.44 9.54 19.01
N LEU A 12 3.11 8.53 19.58
CA LEU A 12 2.56 7.78 20.73
C LEU A 12 2.68 8.53 22.07
N MET A 13 3.80 9.20 22.35
CA MET A 13 3.91 10.01 23.57
C MET A 13 3.03 11.25 23.49
N TYR A 14 2.84 11.90 22.34
CA TYR A 14 1.97 13.09 22.29
C TYR A 14 0.53 12.69 22.62
N SER A 15 0.03 11.58 22.05
CA SER A 15 -1.27 11.00 22.41
C SER A 15 -1.35 10.59 23.89
N GLY A 16 -0.37 9.85 24.42
CA GLY A 16 -0.38 9.40 25.82
C GLY A 16 -0.11 10.50 26.87
N ILE A 17 0.71 11.51 26.55
CA ILE A 17 0.98 12.68 27.41
C ILE A 17 -0.22 13.63 27.43
N MET A 18 -0.92 13.78 26.29
CA MET A 18 -2.20 14.50 26.26
C MET A 18 -3.24 13.77 27.11
N ASP A 19 -3.42 12.46 26.93
CA ASP A 19 -4.39 11.67 27.71
C ASP A 19 -4.11 11.75 29.23
N THR A 20 -2.85 11.57 29.64
CA THR A 20 -2.45 11.68 31.05
C THR A 20 -2.63 13.09 31.63
N LYS A 21 -2.31 14.16 30.88
CA LYS A 21 -2.55 15.55 31.32
C LYS A 21 -4.04 15.90 31.40
N ILE A 22 -4.85 15.42 30.45
CA ILE A 22 -6.31 15.56 30.47
C ILE A 22 -6.86 14.84 31.71
N GLN A 23 -6.46 13.60 31.94
CA GLN A 23 -6.84 12.79 33.10
C GLN A 23 -6.44 13.44 34.43
N GLU A 24 -5.20 13.93 34.56
CA GLU A 24 -4.75 14.69 35.74
C GLU A 24 -5.58 15.96 35.96
N SER A 25 -5.89 16.70 34.88
CA SER A 25 -6.71 17.91 34.97
C SER A 25 -8.16 17.62 35.40
N ILE A 26 -8.74 16.50 34.93
CA ILE A 26 -10.08 16.05 35.33
C ILE A 26 -10.06 15.62 36.79
N LEU A 27 -9.12 14.76 37.20
CA LEU A 27 -8.97 14.28 38.59
C LEU A 27 -8.74 15.43 39.57
N ARG A 28 -8.00 16.47 39.18
CA ARG A 28 -7.78 17.68 40.00
C ARG A 28 -9.07 18.45 40.31
N CYS A 29 -10.07 18.36 39.43
CA CYS A 29 -11.36 19.04 39.57
C CYS A 29 -12.45 18.11 40.14
N ILE A 30 -12.35 16.81 39.85
CA ILE A 30 -13.31 15.77 40.24
C ILE A 30 -12.53 14.53 40.75
N PRO A 31 -11.99 14.55 41.98
CA PRO A 31 -11.17 13.44 42.50
C PRO A 31 -11.92 12.12 42.69
N SER A 32 -13.26 12.17 42.66
CA SER A 32 -14.16 11.02 42.86
C SER A 32 -14.93 10.63 41.59
N ILE A 33 -14.39 10.91 40.42
CA ILE A 33 -14.93 10.45 39.13
C ILE A 33 -14.72 8.93 39.00
N THR A 34 -15.69 8.22 38.43
CA THR A 34 -15.53 6.78 38.13
C THR A 34 -14.68 6.59 36.88
N GLU A 35 -14.01 5.45 36.78
CA GLU A 35 -13.23 5.06 35.59
C GLU A 35 -14.08 5.08 34.32
N GLU A 36 -15.31 4.58 34.40
CA GLU A 36 -16.30 4.66 33.32
C GLU A 36 -16.63 6.11 32.91
N SER A 37 -16.84 7.03 33.85
CA SER A 37 -17.08 8.45 33.51
C SER A 37 -15.82 9.17 33.02
N MET A 38 -14.63 8.75 33.43
CA MET A 38 -13.37 9.27 32.90
C MET A 38 -13.23 8.97 31.42
N GLU A 39 -13.42 7.70 31.03
CA GLU A 39 -13.30 7.27 29.63
C GLU A 39 -14.38 7.89 28.73
N HIS A 40 -15.62 8.07 29.22
CA HIS A 40 -16.64 8.81 28.47
C HIS A 40 -16.28 10.29 28.26
N VAL A 41 -15.66 10.96 29.25
CA VAL A 41 -15.20 12.35 29.09
C VAL A 41 -14.03 12.43 28.11
N LYS A 42 -13.06 11.51 28.17
CA LYS A 42 -11.98 11.43 27.19
C LYS A 42 -12.49 11.20 25.77
N ALA A 43 -13.46 10.30 25.60
CA ALA A 43 -14.10 10.05 24.31
C ALA A 43 -14.79 11.30 23.75
N ALA A 44 -15.55 12.03 24.57
CA ALA A 44 -16.17 13.29 24.15
C ALA A 44 -15.13 14.35 23.76
N LEU A 45 -14.04 14.51 24.52
CA LEU A 45 -12.95 15.44 24.18
C LEU A 45 -12.22 15.05 22.89
N PHE A 46 -12.10 13.76 22.60
CA PHE A 46 -11.54 13.24 21.35
C PHE A 46 -12.50 13.48 20.16
N GLU A 47 -13.81 13.29 20.34
CA GLU A 47 -14.84 13.60 19.33
C GLU A 47 -14.92 15.10 18.99
N LEU A 48 -14.54 15.99 19.93
CA LEU A 48 -14.39 17.44 19.69
C LEU A 48 -13.12 17.83 18.91
N GLY A 49 -12.21 16.88 18.63
CA GLY A 49 -10.99 17.14 17.88
C GLY A 49 -9.93 17.95 18.64
N ILE A 50 -9.84 17.79 19.97
CA ILE A 50 -8.83 18.46 20.80
C ILE A 50 -7.44 17.86 20.53
N GLU A 51 -6.51 18.68 20.04
CA GLU A 51 -5.14 18.27 19.69
C GLU A 51 -4.12 18.73 20.76
N GLU A 52 -4.36 19.86 21.44
CA GLU A 52 -3.48 20.38 22.49
C GLU A 52 -4.21 20.87 23.76
N MET A 53 -3.49 20.99 24.89
CA MET A 53 -4.07 21.36 26.19
C MET A 53 -4.67 22.78 26.21
N ASN A 54 -4.32 23.63 25.23
CA ASN A 54 -4.88 24.97 25.10
C ASN A 54 -6.32 24.92 24.57
N ASP A 55 -6.67 23.93 23.74
CA ASP A 55 -8.01 23.80 23.14
C ASP A 55 -9.09 23.58 24.22
N LEU A 56 -8.70 23.05 25.39
CA LEU A 56 -9.57 22.86 26.56
C LEU A 56 -10.24 24.15 27.06
N VAL A 57 -9.75 25.34 26.69
CA VAL A 57 -10.42 26.62 27.02
C VAL A 57 -11.67 26.87 26.17
N LEU A 58 -11.72 26.26 24.98
CA LEU A 58 -12.78 26.41 23.98
C LEU A 58 -13.98 25.50 24.25
N VAL A 59 -13.82 24.48 25.10
CA VAL A 59 -14.90 23.55 25.49
C VAL A 59 -16.02 24.30 26.22
N GLU A 60 -17.25 24.05 25.79
CA GLU A 60 -18.47 24.61 26.35
C GLU A 60 -19.22 23.60 27.24
N GLU A 61 -20.27 24.06 27.94
CA GLU A 61 -21.02 23.19 28.85
C GLU A 61 -21.79 22.10 28.08
N GLU A 62 -22.27 22.42 26.88
CA GLU A 62 -23.08 21.55 26.04
C GLU A 62 -22.31 20.29 25.62
N ASP A 63 -21.00 20.40 25.39
CA ASP A 63 -20.10 19.31 25.00
C ASP A 63 -19.91 18.25 26.11
N LEU A 64 -20.06 18.65 27.37
CA LEU A 64 -19.79 17.81 28.55
C LEU A 64 -21.05 17.36 29.31
N VAL A 65 -22.21 17.95 29.01
CA VAL A 65 -23.50 17.53 29.60
C VAL A 65 -23.89 16.06 29.32
N PRO A 66 -23.51 15.42 28.19
CA PRO A 66 -23.77 14.00 27.99
C PRO A 66 -22.96 13.07 28.93
N THR A 67 -21.82 13.53 29.45
CA THR A 67 -20.83 12.68 30.15
C THR A 67 -20.65 13.05 31.63
N LEU A 68 -20.95 14.29 32.02
CA LEU A 68 -20.84 14.82 33.37
C LEU A 68 -22.12 15.55 33.81
N LYS A 69 -22.38 15.58 35.12
CA LYS A 69 -23.45 16.42 35.66
C LYS A 69 -23.13 17.90 35.39
N PRO A 70 -24.11 18.79 35.14
CA PRO A 70 -23.85 20.20 34.79
C PRO A 70 -22.91 20.94 35.75
N ILE A 71 -23.01 20.68 37.06
CA ILE A 71 -22.13 21.29 38.08
C ILE A 71 -20.67 20.77 37.98
N GLN A 72 -20.46 19.53 37.54
CA GLN A 72 -19.13 18.96 37.30
C GLN A 72 -18.51 19.56 36.02
N ALA A 73 -19.28 19.63 34.92
CA ALA A 73 -18.87 20.27 33.67
C ALA A 73 -18.44 21.74 33.90
N ARG A 74 -19.29 22.56 34.55
CA ARG A 74 -18.99 23.96 34.88
C ARG A 74 -17.70 24.13 35.70
N LYS A 75 -17.44 23.24 36.67
CA LYS A 75 -16.23 23.27 37.49
C LYS A 75 -14.97 22.96 36.68
N LEU A 76 -15.08 22.03 35.73
CA LEU A 76 -13.99 21.61 34.86
C LEU A 76 -13.62 22.72 33.87
N ILE A 77 -14.61 23.26 33.14
CA ILE A 77 -14.46 24.39 32.20
C ILE A 77 -13.89 25.62 32.90
N ALA A 78 -14.39 25.99 34.08
CA ALA A 78 -13.86 27.12 34.86
C ALA A 78 -12.41 26.90 35.32
N SER A 79 -11.96 25.65 35.45
CA SER A 79 -10.57 25.33 35.77
C SER A 79 -9.67 25.41 34.53
N TRP A 80 -10.14 24.90 33.38
CA TRP A 80 -9.41 24.96 32.11
C TRP A 80 -9.20 26.38 31.60
N ARG A 81 -10.24 27.23 31.59
CA ARG A 81 -10.13 28.66 31.21
C ARG A 81 -9.08 29.39 32.06
N ARG A 82 -9.06 29.14 33.38
CA ARG A 82 -8.06 29.65 34.32
C ARG A 82 -6.64 29.07 34.14
N MET A 83 -6.48 27.93 33.48
CA MET A 83 -5.15 27.44 33.06
C MET A 83 -4.67 28.13 31.80
N GLY A 84 -5.55 28.41 30.83
CA GLY A 84 -5.23 29.20 29.64
C GLY A 84 -4.83 30.64 29.95
N GLU A 85 -5.55 31.32 30.85
CA GLU A 85 -5.21 32.68 31.32
C GLU A 85 -3.75 32.76 31.82
N LYS A 86 -3.31 31.77 32.60
CA LYS A 86 -1.92 31.70 33.12
C LYS A 86 -0.86 31.41 32.06
N ALA A 87 -1.23 30.87 30.90
CA ALA A 87 -0.33 30.69 29.76
C ALA A 87 -0.20 31.98 28.94
N SER A 88 -1.26 32.79 28.88
CA SER A 88 -1.29 34.04 28.09
C SER A 88 -0.60 35.23 28.77
N ASP A 89 -0.48 35.24 30.10
CA ASP A 89 0.10 36.34 30.89
C ASP A 89 1.62 36.59 30.65
N GLN A 90 2.32 35.78 29.85
CA GLN A 90 3.71 36.04 29.48
C GLN A 90 3.88 36.97 28.26
N HIS A 91 2.83 37.18 27.44
CA HIS A 91 2.89 38.06 26.27
C HIS A 91 1.55 38.79 26.02
N THR A 92 1.31 39.90 26.73
CA THR A 92 0.81 41.14 26.09
C THR A 92 0.85 42.34 27.03
N CYS A 93 1.21 43.50 26.48
CA CYS A 93 0.79 44.78 27.05
C CYS A 93 0.53 45.77 25.90
N THR A 94 -0.73 46.12 25.70
CA THR A 94 -1.28 47.50 25.71
C THR A 94 -2.67 47.50 25.04
N GLN A 95 -3.54 48.40 25.49
CA GLN A 95 -5.01 48.29 25.41
C GLN A 95 -5.68 49.13 24.30
N ASN A 96 -7.02 48.95 24.24
CA ASN A 96 -8.09 49.89 23.82
C ASN A 96 -8.63 49.71 22.39
N SER A 97 -9.91 49.36 22.17
CA SER A 97 -11.19 50.03 22.54
C SER A 97 -11.38 51.35 21.76
N SER A 98 -12.53 51.68 21.12
CA SER A 98 -13.93 51.22 21.29
C SER A 98 -14.86 51.49 20.07
N THR A 99 -16.07 50.90 20.14
CA THR A 99 -17.30 50.86 19.30
C THR A 99 -18.09 52.19 19.05
N PRO A 100 -19.30 52.24 18.40
CA PRO A 100 -19.95 51.48 17.29
C PRO A 100 -20.82 52.34 16.29
N GLN A 101 -21.74 51.69 15.52
CA GLN A 101 -22.94 52.17 14.76
C GLN A 101 -22.77 52.46 13.25
N LYS A 102 -23.77 52.28 12.34
CA LYS A 102 -25.08 51.56 12.29
C LYS A 102 -25.63 51.64 10.83
N VAL A 103 -26.70 50.89 10.49
CA VAL A 103 -27.74 51.12 9.43
C VAL A 103 -27.84 50.03 8.31
N LEU A 104 -29.10 49.74 7.92
CA LEU A 104 -29.69 48.73 7.00
C LEU A 104 -30.63 49.50 6.00
N PRO A 105 -31.40 48.89 5.06
CA PRO A 105 -31.15 47.81 4.08
C PRO A 105 -31.83 48.12 2.69
N GLU A 106 -32.30 47.06 1.98
CA GLU A 106 -33.33 46.97 0.88
C GLU A 106 -32.89 46.86 -0.60
N ALA A 107 -33.66 46.24 -1.54
CA ALA A 107 -34.53 45.04 -1.55
C ALA A 107 -35.07 44.68 -2.98
N VAL A 108 -35.52 43.42 -3.18
CA VAL A 108 -36.52 42.84 -4.17
C VAL A 108 -36.24 42.75 -5.70
N SER A 109 -36.81 41.68 -6.30
CA SER A 109 -36.86 41.21 -7.72
C SER A 109 -38.25 41.54 -8.39
N PRO A 110 -38.88 40.78 -9.36
CA PRO A 110 -38.46 39.85 -10.45
C PRO A 110 -39.24 39.94 -11.83
N SER A 111 -38.78 39.17 -12.84
CA SER A 111 -39.53 38.39 -13.88
C SER A 111 -40.32 39.01 -15.08
N SER A 112 -40.20 38.37 -16.27
CA SER A 112 -41.30 37.91 -17.17
C SER A 112 -40.77 37.17 -18.45
N SER A 113 -41.63 36.42 -19.15
CA SER A 113 -41.37 35.55 -20.35
C SER A 113 -42.21 36.04 -21.58
N PRO A 114 -42.48 35.35 -22.73
CA PRO A 114 -42.21 33.95 -23.18
C PRO A 114 -41.96 33.65 -24.72
N GLU A 115 -41.92 32.34 -25.06
CA GLU A 115 -42.37 31.64 -26.32
C GLU A 115 -41.60 31.56 -27.68
N GLY A 116 -41.72 30.39 -28.36
CA GLY A 116 -41.23 30.07 -29.72
C GLY A 116 -41.13 28.54 -30.03
N VAL A 117 -41.48 28.04 -31.25
CA VAL A 117 -41.91 26.62 -31.50
C VAL A 117 -41.27 25.89 -32.74
N SER A 118 -41.04 24.55 -32.61
CA SER A 118 -40.91 23.38 -33.57
C SER A 118 -40.51 23.51 -35.07
N THR A 119 -39.71 22.62 -35.69
CA THR A 119 -40.04 21.27 -36.29
C THR A 119 -38.76 20.67 -36.97
N SER A 120 -38.34 19.39 -36.96
CA SER A 120 -38.83 18.04 -37.37
C SER A 120 -38.49 17.56 -38.82
N SER A 121 -37.82 16.40 -39.00
CA SER A 121 -37.91 15.49 -40.19
C SER A 121 -37.32 14.07 -39.91
N LYS A 122 -37.57 13.06 -40.78
CA LYS A 122 -37.42 11.59 -40.52
C LYS A 122 -36.65 10.83 -41.63
N GLY A 123 -36.11 9.62 -41.34
CA GLY A 123 -35.68 8.63 -42.36
C GLY A 123 -35.00 7.34 -41.82
N VAL A 124 -35.35 6.16 -42.35
CA VAL A 124 -35.04 4.76 -41.88
C VAL A 124 -35.15 3.82 -43.14
N PRO A 125 -34.51 2.61 -43.33
CA PRO A 125 -34.20 1.56 -42.34
C PRO A 125 -33.00 0.57 -42.59
N ALA A 126 -32.91 -0.44 -41.71
CA ALA A 126 -32.48 -1.87 -41.87
C ALA A 126 -31.14 -2.30 -42.53
N THR A 127 -30.32 -3.08 -41.79
CA THR A 127 -29.91 -4.50 -42.06
C THR A 127 -28.97 -5.01 -40.94
N LEU A 128 -29.04 -6.31 -40.57
CA LEU A 128 -28.17 -6.97 -39.56
C LEU A 128 -26.90 -7.59 -40.19
N PRO A 129 -25.70 -7.37 -39.62
CA PRO A 129 -24.60 -8.34 -39.73
C PRO A 129 -23.92 -8.70 -38.39
N SER A 130 -23.12 -9.78 -38.45
CA SER A 130 -22.62 -10.61 -37.34
C SER A 130 -21.42 -10.07 -36.52
N HIS A 131 -21.24 -10.67 -35.33
CA HIS A 131 -20.00 -10.71 -34.53
C HIS A 131 -19.25 -9.38 -34.35
N ASN A 132 -19.89 -8.49 -33.58
CA ASN A 132 -19.42 -7.16 -33.31
C ASN A 132 -18.27 -7.14 -32.27
N THR A 133 -17.01 -7.05 -32.70
CA THR A 133 -15.89 -6.61 -31.83
C THR A 133 -15.91 -5.09 -31.58
N ASN A 134 -16.79 -4.36 -32.27
CA ASN A 134 -16.88 -2.90 -32.32
C ASN A 134 -18.10 -2.33 -31.57
N TRP A 135 -18.78 -3.11 -30.71
CA TRP A 135 -19.85 -2.59 -29.84
C TRP A 135 -19.27 -1.85 -28.64
N VAL A 136 -18.16 -2.35 -28.09
CA VAL A 136 -17.53 -1.77 -26.90
C VAL A 136 -16.98 -0.38 -27.16
N SER A 137 -16.50 -0.11 -28.38
CA SER A 137 -16.03 1.22 -28.78
C SER A 137 -17.17 2.24 -28.68
N LYS A 138 -18.36 1.90 -29.19
CA LYS A 138 -19.59 2.71 -29.23
C LYS A 138 -20.37 2.73 -27.91
N TYR A 139 -20.10 1.82 -26.98
CA TYR A 139 -20.84 1.75 -25.71
C TYR A 139 -20.53 2.95 -24.80
N VAL A 140 -21.59 3.67 -24.42
CA VAL A 140 -21.56 4.77 -23.46
C VAL A 140 -22.21 4.31 -22.16
N VAL A 141 -21.52 4.52 -21.04
CA VAL A 141 -22.06 4.20 -19.71
C VAL A 141 -23.30 5.07 -19.45
N PRO A 142 -24.46 4.51 -19.06
CA PRO A 142 -25.70 5.25 -18.92
C PRO A 142 -25.75 6.04 -17.59
N TRP A 143 -24.92 7.09 -17.49
CA TRP A 143 -24.77 7.93 -16.30
C TRP A 143 -26.11 8.48 -15.79
N GLN A 144 -27.00 8.90 -16.68
CA GLN A 144 -28.35 9.41 -16.34
C GLN A 144 -29.29 8.37 -15.69
N LYS A 145 -28.87 7.12 -15.54
CA LYS A 145 -29.63 6.05 -14.85
C LYS A 145 -29.00 5.64 -13.52
N MET A 146 -27.86 6.24 -13.14
CA MET A 146 -27.16 5.95 -11.89
C MET A 146 -27.86 6.58 -10.68
N PRO A 147 -27.60 6.09 -9.45
CA PRO A 147 -28.10 6.73 -8.24
C PRO A 147 -27.61 8.17 -8.13
N THR A 148 -28.44 9.09 -7.66
CA THR A 148 -28.06 10.50 -7.44
C THR A 148 -26.88 10.62 -6.48
N GLY A 149 -26.86 9.84 -5.40
CA GLY A 149 -25.73 9.75 -4.47
C GLY A 149 -24.44 9.18 -5.09
N LEU A 150 -24.50 8.43 -6.20
CA LEU A 150 -23.30 8.06 -6.95
C LEU A 150 -22.74 9.29 -7.67
N ILE A 151 -23.59 9.99 -8.41
CA ILE A 151 -23.20 11.12 -9.25
C ILE A 151 -22.68 12.27 -8.39
N SER A 152 -23.39 12.62 -7.31
CA SER A 152 -22.98 13.69 -6.40
C SER A 152 -21.60 13.42 -5.76
N ALA A 153 -21.36 12.21 -5.23
CA ALA A 153 -20.04 11.83 -4.72
C ALA A 153 -18.96 11.89 -5.83
N CYS A 154 -19.29 11.45 -7.05
CA CYS A 154 -18.36 11.51 -8.18
C CYS A 154 -18.03 12.94 -8.63
N GLU A 155 -18.98 13.87 -8.53
CA GLU A 155 -18.81 15.28 -8.89
C GLU A 155 -18.01 16.06 -7.85
N LYS A 156 -18.13 15.69 -6.57
CA LYS A 156 -17.27 16.19 -5.49
C LYS A 156 -15.86 15.58 -5.47
N GLY A 157 -15.60 14.55 -6.27
CA GLY A 157 -14.33 13.81 -6.25
C GLY A 157 -14.20 12.80 -5.09
N GLU A 158 -15.29 12.53 -4.37
CA GLU A 158 -15.35 11.56 -3.26
C GLU A 158 -15.42 10.11 -3.76
N ARG A 159 -15.09 9.15 -2.89
CA ARG A 159 -15.24 7.71 -3.16
C ARG A 159 -16.65 7.24 -2.77
N PRO A 160 -17.52 6.84 -3.72
CA PRO A 160 -18.91 6.53 -3.38
C PRO A 160 -19.02 5.28 -2.50
N LEU A 161 -20.00 5.25 -1.59
CA LEU A 161 -20.20 4.14 -0.66
C LEU A 161 -20.23 2.75 -1.34
N PRO A 162 -19.74 1.68 -0.68
CA PRO A 162 -19.67 0.33 -1.27
C PRO A 162 -21.03 -0.19 -1.79
N SER A 163 -22.14 0.17 -1.13
CA SER A 163 -23.51 -0.17 -1.55
C SER A 163 -23.87 0.45 -2.92
N VAL A 164 -23.59 1.74 -3.08
CA VAL A 164 -23.88 2.55 -4.26
C VAL A 164 -23.01 2.13 -5.45
N ARG A 165 -21.71 1.87 -5.22
CA ARG A 165 -20.81 1.29 -6.25
C ARG A 165 -21.32 -0.06 -6.76
N ARG A 166 -21.79 -0.95 -5.87
CA ARG A 166 -22.42 -2.23 -6.27
C ARG A 166 -23.70 -2.02 -7.07
N GLU A 167 -24.50 -0.98 -6.81
CA GLU A 167 -25.67 -0.66 -7.64
C GLU A 167 -25.28 -0.19 -9.04
N MET A 168 -24.30 0.71 -9.16
CA MET A 168 -23.73 1.12 -10.46
C MET A 168 -23.30 -0.10 -11.28
N VAL A 169 -22.52 -1.01 -10.70
CA VAL A 169 -22.09 -2.27 -11.35
C VAL A 169 -23.27 -3.09 -11.85
N ARG A 170 -24.35 -3.21 -11.06
CA ARG A 170 -25.59 -3.90 -11.49
C ARG A 170 -26.25 -3.20 -12.68
N LYS A 171 -26.32 -1.86 -12.70
CA LYS A 171 -26.93 -1.07 -13.79
C LYS A 171 -26.10 -1.15 -15.07
N VAL A 172 -24.79 -0.94 -14.98
CA VAL A 172 -23.84 -1.08 -16.11
C VAL A 172 -23.98 -2.46 -16.75
N VAL A 173 -23.91 -3.53 -15.96
CA VAL A 173 -23.99 -4.89 -16.49
C VAL A 173 -25.39 -5.21 -17.06
N LYS A 174 -26.47 -4.70 -16.46
CA LYS A 174 -27.84 -4.84 -17.01
C LYS A 174 -28.00 -4.13 -18.36
N ASP A 175 -27.31 -3.01 -18.59
CA ASP A 175 -27.35 -2.30 -19.87
C ASP A 175 -26.50 -3.03 -20.93
N ILE A 176 -25.29 -3.49 -20.56
CA ILE A 176 -24.44 -4.34 -21.43
C ILE A 176 -25.19 -5.61 -21.87
N HIS A 177 -25.97 -6.25 -20.99
CA HIS A 177 -26.74 -7.46 -21.33
C HIS A 177 -27.81 -7.26 -22.42
N LYS A 178 -28.21 -6.01 -22.71
CA LYS A 178 -29.09 -5.70 -23.86
C LYS A 178 -28.36 -5.76 -25.19
N ILE A 179 -27.04 -5.65 -25.17
CA ILE A 179 -26.15 -5.65 -26.34
C ILE A 179 -25.51 -7.03 -26.51
N THR A 180 -25.03 -7.63 -25.42
CA THR A 180 -24.45 -8.97 -25.43
C THR A 180 -24.62 -9.64 -24.07
N ALA A 181 -25.13 -10.88 -24.06
CA ALA A 181 -25.27 -11.67 -22.84
C ALA A 181 -23.91 -12.15 -22.28
N THR A 182 -22.89 -12.26 -23.12
CA THR A 182 -21.56 -12.79 -22.74
C THR A 182 -20.45 -11.82 -23.15
N PRO A 183 -20.37 -10.63 -22.52
CA PRO A 183 -19.28 -9.68 -22.78
C PRO A 183 -17.94 -10.31 -22.37
N GLY A 184 -17.02 -10.47 -23.33
CA GLY A 184 -15.68 -10.99 -23.07
C GLY A 184 -14.86 -10.07 -22.16
N LYS A 185 -13.93 -10.63 -21.37
CA LYS A 185 -13.14 -9.90 -20.35
C LYS A 185 -12.54 -8.59 -20.88
N LYS A 186 -11.89 -8.62 -22.04
CA LYS A 186 -11.27 -7.42 -22.66
C LYS A 186 -12.26 -6.26 -22.85
N ASN A 187 -13.53 -6.55 -23.13
CA ASN A 187 -14.55 -5.50 -23.28
C ASN A 187 -14.94 -4.91 -21.92
N LEU A 188 -14.99 -5.73 -20.87
CA LEU A 188 -15.24 -5.27 -19.50
C LEU A 188 -14.06 -4.48 -18.95
N ASP A 189 -12.82 -4.88 -19.28
CA ASP A 189 -11.60 -4.14 -18.95
C ASP A 189 -11.67 -2.71 -19.55
N ILE A 190 -11.99 -2.56 -20.85
CA ILE A 190 -12.17 -1.25 -21.53
C ILE A 190 -13.30 -0.42 -20.89
N ILE A 191 -14.40 -1.04 -20.47
CA ILE A 191 -15.52 -0.31 -19.83
C ILE A 191 -15.14 0.16 -18.42
N ALA A 192 -14.41 -0.66 -17.65
CA ALA A 192 -13.89 -0.27 -16.34
C ALA A 192 -12.89 0.88 -16.46
N GLU A 193 -11.95 0.79 -17.42
CA GLU A 193 -10.99 1.85 -17.73
C GLU A 193 -11.69 3.18 -18.08
N ARG A 194 -12.76 3.16 -18.89
CA ARG A 194 -13.57 4.35 -19.21
C ARG A 194 -14.28 4.95 -18.00
N ILE A 195 -14.77 4.13 -17.07
CA ILE A 195 -15.41 4.59 -15.84
C ILE A 195 -14.38 5.30 -14.95
N VAL A 196 -13.22 4.66 -14.73
CA VAL A 196 -12.11 5.23 -13.94
C VAL A 196 -11.54 6.49 -14.59
N LYS A 197 -11.42 6.53 -15.93
CA LYS A 197 -10.99 7.74 -16.66
C LYS A 197 -11.95 8.92 -16.51
N LYS A 198 -13.26 8.68 -16.31
CA LYS A 198 -14.23 9.76 -16.10
C LYS A 198 -14.23 10.28 -14.66
N TYR A 199 -14.12 9.39 -13.67
CA TYR A 199 -14.12 9.75 -12.25
C TYR A 199 -12.99 9.00 -11.52
N PRO A 200 -11.74 9.48 -11.61
CA PRO A 200 -10.57 8.78 -11.10
C PRO A 200 -10.63 8.59 -9.58
N SER A 201 -10.75 9.67 -8.81
CA SER A 201 -10.81 9.65 -7.34
C SER A 201 -11.90 8.70 -6.80
N SER A 202 -13.01 8.57 -7.53
CA SER A 202 -14.17 7.78 -7.13
C SER A 202 -14.05 6.28 -7.37
N PHE A 203 -13.29 5.86 -8.40
CA PHE A 203 -13.27 4.46 -8.85
C PHE A 203 -11.88 3.85 -9.04
N ARG A 204 -10.80 4.64 -9.03
CA ARG A 204 -9.46 4.10 -9.22
C ARG A 204 -9.10 3.17 -8.05
N ASP A 205 -8.35 2.12 -8.38
CA ASP A 205 -7.58 1.34 -7.43
C ASP A 205 -6.35 2.15 -7.03
N GLU A 206 -6.51 3.05 -6.07
CA GLU A 206 -5.43 3.87 -5.52
C GLU A 206 -5.55 4.03 -4.00
N PHE A 207 -4.43 4.29 -3.36
CA PHE A 207 -4.33 4.73 -1.98
C PHE A 207 -3.29 5.85 -1.92
N GLU A 208 -3.67 7.04 -1.44
CA GLU A 208 -2.79 8.22 -1.30
C GLU A 208 -1.99 8.52 -2.58
N GLY A 209 -2.70 8.66 -3.70
CA GLY A 209 -2.12 8.94 -5.02
C GLY A 209 -1.36 7.76 -5.67
N ARG A 210 -1.11 6.65 -4.95
CA ARG A 210 -0.43 5.48 -5.51
C ARG A 210 -1.42 4.52 -6.16
N VAL A 211 -1.35 4.44 -7.48
CA VAL A 211 -2.19 3.57 -8.30
C VAL A 211 -1.70 2.12 -8.24
N VAL A 212 -2.62 1.18 -7.98
CA VAL A 212 -2.33 -0.25 -7.81
C VAL A 212 -2.62 -1.01 -9.11
N GLY A 213 -1.56 -1.46 -9.77
CA GLY A 213 -1.62 -2.05 -11.11
C GLY A 213 -2.21 -1.06 -12.12
N SER A 214 -3.12 -1.51 -13.00
CA SER A 214 -3.74 -0.63 -14.01
C SER A 214 -4.77 0.38 -13.48
N GLY A 215 -5.01 0.42 -12.16
CA GLY A 215 -5.96 1.36 -11.55
C GLY A 215 -7.45 1.06 -11.76
N PHE A 216 -7.83 0.04 -12.53
CA PHE A 216 -9.25 -0.32 -12.79
C PHE A 216 -9.58 -1.81 -12.56
N ASN A 217 -8.63 -2.58 -12.02
CA ASN A 217 -8.73 -4.03 -11.86
C ASN A 217 -9.89 -4.47 -10.97
N SER A 218 -10.15 -3.77 -9.86
CA SER A 218 -11.26 -4.12 -8.96
C SER A 218 -12.60 -3.88 -9.62
N LEU A 219 -12.75 -2.79 -10.37
CA LEU A 219 -13.98 -2.50 -11.10
C LEU A 219 -14.20 -3.51 -12.23
N ALA A 220 -13.16 -3.84 -13.00
CA ALA A 220 -13.23 -4.88 -14.03
C ALA A 220 -13.62 -6.25 -13.43
N LYS A 221 -13.05 -6.61 -12.27
CA LYS A 221 -13.41 -7.83 -11.52
C LYS A 221 -14.86 -7.81 -11.05
N GLN A 222 -15.36 -6.67 -10.56
CA GLN A 222 -16.76 -6.52 -10.14
C GLN A 222 -17.74 -6.66 -11.32
N LEU A 223 -17.44 -6.04 -12.46
CA LEU A 223 -18.22 -6.19 -13.70
C LEU A 223 -18.25 -7.66 -14.16
N LEU A 224 -17.09 -8.31 -14.23
CA LEU A 224 -16.98 -9.72 -14.62
C LEU A 224 -17.75 -10.65 -13.68
N SER A 225 -17.54 -10.51 -12.37
CA SER A 225 -18.26 -11.30 -11.35
C SER A 225 -19.78 -11.12 -11.46
N ARG A 226 -20.24 -9.90 -11.77
CA ARG A 226 -21.67 -9.63 -11.96
C ARG A 226 -22.23 -10.27 -13.23
N VAL A 227 -21.47 -10.28 -14.33
CA VAL A 227 -21.82 -10.99 -15.59
C VAL A 227 -21.94 -12.50 -15.34
N GLU A 228 -20.92 -13.11 -14.71
CA GLU A 228 -20.94 -14.53 -14.38
C GLU A 228 -22.14 -14.91 -13.50
N ASN A 229 -22.48 -14.04 -12.53
CA ASN A 229 -23.64 -14.25 -11.65
C ASN A 229 -25.00 -14.10 -12.36
N ILE A 230 -25.13 -13.31 -13.43
CA ILE A 230 -26.37 -13.29 -14.25
C ILE A 230 -26.48 -14.56 -15.09
N ASN A 231 -25.38 -15.00 -15.70
CA ASN A 231 -25.36 -16.15 -16.60
C ASN A 231 -25.36 -17.51 -15.88
N ARG A 232 -25.39 -17.52 -14.54
CA ARG A 232 -25.44 -18.73 -13.72
C ARG A 232 -26.86 -19.32 -13.70
N LYS A 233 -27.09 -20.39 -14.47
CA LYS A 233 -28.35 -21.14 -14.42
C LYS A 233 -28.58 -21.73 -13.01
N PRO A 234 -29.80 -21.63 -12.44
CA PRO A 234 -30.16 -22.35 -11.21
C PRO A 234 -30.01 -23.87 -11.43
N GLY A 235 -29.56 -24.59 -10.39
CA GLY A 235 -29.31 -26.04 -10.42
C GLY A 235 -27.84 -26.46 -10.65
N ASN A 236 -27.01 -25.66 -11.33
CA ASN A 236 -25.62 -26.04 -11.66
C ASN A 236 -24.58 -25.79 -10.53
N ALA A 237 -25.01 -25.59 -9.28
CA ALA A 237 -24.11 -25.21 -8.18
C ALA A 237 -23.04 -26.27 -7.84
N LEU A 238 -23.32 -27.54 -8.11
CA LEU A 238 -22.44 -28.67 -7.76
C LEU A 238 -21.40 -29.03 -8.84
N ARG A 239 -21.50 -28.52 -10.08
CA ARG A 239 -20.63 -28.96 -11.20
C ARG A 239 -19.28 -28.24 -11.30
N LYS A 240 -18.99 -27.24 -10.46
CA LYS A 240 -17.72 -26.47 -10.50
C LYS A 240 -16.67 -26.93 -9.47
N ARG A 241 -16.64 -28.23 -9.14
CA ARG A 241 -15.46 -28.89 -8.54
C ARG A 241 -14.81 -29.95 -9.46
N VAL A 242 -15.43 -30.27 -10.61
CA VAL A 242 -14.96 -31.33 -11.54
C VAL A 242 -15.02 -30.87 -13.01
N LEU A 243 -14.53 -29.66 -13.31
CA LEU A 243 -14.30 -29.17 -14.69
C LEU A 243 -12.85 -28.65 -14.86
N THR A 244 -11.91 -29.45 -14.34
CA THR A 244 -10.47 -29.39 -14.66
C THR A 244 -9.90 -30.80 -14.89
N SER A 245 -10.71 -31.73 -15.43
CA SER A 245 -10.29 -33.07 -15.87
C SER A 245 -11.21 -33.57 -17.00
N SER A 246 -10.64 -34.29 -17.97
CA SER A 246 -11.07 -34.57 -19.38
C SER A 246 -10.63 -33.46 -20.37
N CYS A 247 -9.60 -33.62 -21.23
CA CYS A 247 -9.26 -34.70 -22.18
C CYS A 247 -10.40 -34.91 -23.21
N ASN A 248 -10.21 -34.91 -24.53
CA ASN A 248 -9.05 -35.21 -25.39
C ASN A 248 -8.87 -34.06 -26.44
N THR A 249 -7.93 -34.05 -27.40
CA THR A 249 -7.16 -35.11 -28.08
C THR A 249 -5.73 -34.70 -28.36
N ASP A 250 -4.88 -35.71 -28.52
CA ASP A 250 -3.50 -35.59 -28.99
C ASP A 250 -3.46 -34.98 -30.40
N ASP A 251 -2.69 -33.91 -30.56
CA ASP A 251 -2.16 -33.43 -31.84
C ASP A 251 -0.70 -33.06 -31.59
N GLU A 252 0.20 -33.97 -31.99
CA GLU A 252 1.65 -33.86 -31.93
C GLU A 252 2.12 -32.74 -32.88
N GLY A 253 1.94 -31.49 -32.45
CA GLY A 253 2.34 -30.30 -33.17
C GLY A 253 3.20 -29.41 -32.27
N GLU A 254 4.52 -29.59 -32.31
CA GLU A 254 5.52 -28.69 -31.70
C GLU A 254 5.45 -27.25 -32.28
N LYS A 255 4.39 -26.52 -31.97
CA LYS A 255 4.41 -25.06 -32.10
C LYS A 255 5.15 -24.50 -30.89
N LYS A 256 6.49 -24.51 -31.03
CA LYS A 256 7.45 -23.70 -30.27
C LYS A 256 7.04 -22.22 -30.33
N ARG A 257 6.05 -21.85 -29.53
CA ARG A 257 5.78 -20.46 -29.17
C ARG A 257 6.95 -20.05 -28.30
N GLY A 258 7.89 -19.33 -28.92
CA GLY A 258 9.11 -18.88 -28.26
C GLY A 258 8.77 -18.24 -26.92
N GLY A 259 9.56 -18.58 -25.89
CA GLY A 259 9.33 -18.08 -24.55
C GLY A 259 9.33 -16.56 -24.53
N GLU A 260 8.15 -15.96 -24.32
CA GLU A 260 8.05 -14.55 -23.98
C GLU A 260 8.87 -14.35 -22.70
N LYS A 261 9.97 -13.58 -22.79
CA LYS A 261 10.87 -13.27 -21.68
C LYS A 261 10.11 -12.49 -20.60
N LEU A 262 9.44 -13.20 -19.71
CA LEU A 262 8.88 -12.68 -18.47
C LEU A 262 10.01 -12.52 -17.45
N ASP A 263 10.58 -11.32 -17.33
CA ASP A 263 11.44 -10.98 -16.17
C ASP A 263 11.67 -9.48 -15.88
N SER A 264 11.42 -8.56 -16.83
CA SER A 264 11.60 -7.12 -16.59
C SER A 264 10.51 -6.46 -15.71
N TYR A 265 9.87 -7.22 -14.82
CA TYR A 265 8.71 -6.72 -14.05
C TYR A 265 9.13 -5.57 -13.13
N GLY A 266 8.60 -4.37 -13.39
CA GLY A 266 8.93 -3.15 -12.64
C GLY A 266 10.34 -2.60 -12.87
N CYS A 267 11.16 -3.26 -13.70
CA CYS A 267 12.55 -2.90 -13.93
C CYS A 267 12.68 -1.99 -15.16
N ARG A 268 13.36 -0.85 -15.01
CA ARG A 268 13.66 0.09 -16.10
C ARG A 268 14.88 -0.38 -16.89
N ASN A 269 15.97 -0.72 -16.21
CA ASN A 269 17.24 -1.11 -16.85
C ASN A 269 17.50 -2.63 -16.76
N TRP A 270 16.53 -3.44 -17.20
CA TRP A 270 16.53 -4.89 -16.96
C TRP A 270 17.79 -5.61 -17.47
N GLN A 271 18.17 -5.29 -18.70
CA GLN A 271 19.31 -5.83 -19.42
C GLN A 271 19.74 -4.78 -20.45
N PRO A 272 20.76 -3.95 -20.15
CA PRO A 272 21.38 -3.09 -21.14
C PRO A 272 21.88 -3.93 -22.32
N THR A 273 21.81 -3.35 -23.52
CA THR A 273 22.28 -3.99 -24.75
C THR A 273 23.67 -3.50 -25.15
N ASP A 274 24.01 -2.26 -24.79
CA ASP A 274 25.31 -1.63 -25.07
C ASP A 274 26.17 -1.50 -23.81
N TYR A 275 27.48 -1.35 -24.01
CA TYR A 275 28.43 -0.95 -22.98
C TYR A 275 28.50 0.59 -22.87
N PRO A 276 28.91 1.15 -21.72
CA PRO A 276 29.14 2.59 -21.60
C PRO A 276 30.15 3.15 -22.63
N PRO A 277 30.14 4.46 -22.93
CA PRO A 277 31.09 5.05 -23.87
C PRO A 277 32.54 4.80 -23.45
N GLY A 278 33.34 4.22 -24.35
CA GLY A 278 34.73 3.84 -24.10
C GLY A 278 34.93 2.44 -23.51
N GLU A 279 33.84 1.76 -23.11
CA GLU A 279 33.90 0.40 -22.58
C GLU A 279 33.77 -0.67 -23.68
N THR A 280 34.47 -1.78 -23.48
CA THR A 280 34.47 -2.96 -24.33
C THR A 280 34.30 -4.20 -23.46
N LYS A 281 34.01 -5.36 -24.07
CA LYS A 281 33.93 -6.63 -23.33
C LYS A 281 35.19 -6.91 -22.49
N ASP A 282 36.37 -6.53 -22.99
CA ASP A 282 37.65 -6.84 -22.35
C ASP A 282 37.96 -5.85 -21.21
N SER A 283 37.67 -4.54 -21.38
CA SER A 283 37.78 -3.56 -20.27
C SER A 283 36.79 -3.84 -19.14
N GLN A 284 35.60 -4.33 -19.47
CA GLN A 284 34.60 -4.76 -18.49
C GLN A 284 35.09 -5.94 -17.64
N GLU A 285 35.82 -6.88 -18.23
CA GLU A 285 36.44 -8.00 -17.51
C GLU A 285 37.64 -7.52 -16.67
N GLU A 286 38.43 -6.56 -17.15
CA GLU A 286 39.48 -5.91 -16.37
C GLU A 286 38.92 -5.22 -15.11
N HIS A 287 37.86 -4.39 -15.25
CA HIS A 287 37.18 -3.76 -14.11
C HIS A 287 36.57 -4.79 -13.16
N ARG A 288 36.06 -5.93 -13.67
CA ARG A 288 35.54 -7.02 -12.84
C ARG A 288 36.65 -7.69 -12.02
N LEU A 289 37.78 -8.01 -12.65
CA LEU A 289 38.93 -8.59 -11.97
C LEU A 289 39.50 -7.62 -10.92
N TRP A 290 39.51 -6.33 -11.23
CA TRP A 290 39.84 -5.28 -10.26
C TRP A 290 38.88 -5.29 -9.06
N LEU A 291 37.56 -5.30 -9.28
CA LEU A 291 36.55 -5.36 -8.21
C LEU A 291 36.74 -6.60 -7.30
N VAL A 292 37.01 -7.77 -7.87
CA VAL A 292 37.29 -8.99 -7.10
C VAL A 292 38.57 -8.85 -6.27
N SER A 293 39.64 -8.30 -6.85
CA SER A 293 40.88 -8.04 -6.14
C SER A 293 40.72 -7.01 -5.01
N GLU A 294 39.93 -5.96 -5.24
CA GLU A 294 39.74 -4.86 -4.28
C GLU A 294 38.91 -5.29 -3.07
N TYR A 295 37.90 -6.14 -3.29
CA TYR A 295 37.08 -6.72 -2.23
C TYR A 295 37.94 -7.48 -1.20
N GLY A 296 38.94 -8.23 -1.68
CA GLY A 296 39.85 -9.01 -0.83
C GLY A 296 40.78 -8.18 0.07
N LYS A 297 40.98 -6.89 -0.19
CA LYS A 297 41.85 -6.01 0.62
C LYS A 297 41.15 -5.40 1.83
N ALA A 298 39.81 -5.37 1.82
CA ALA A 298 38.95 -4.85 2.88
C ALA A 298 39.16 -3.38 3.30
N ASN A 299 39.91 -2.58 2.52
CA ASN A 299 40.22 -1.17 2.78
C ASN A 299 39.87 -0.24 1.61
N TRP A 300 38.81 -0.57 0.87
CA TRP A 300 38.39 0.09 -0.37
C TRP A 300 37.63 1.41 -0.14
N THR A 301 37.77 2.36 -1.07
CA THR A 301 36.96 3.58 -1.11
C THR A 301 35.58 3.27 -1.70
N ALA A 302 34.51 3.64 -0.99
CA ALA A 302 33.17 3.28 -1.44
C ALA A 302 32.74 3.96 -2.76
N ASP A 303 33.40 5.03 -3.19
CA ASP A 303 33.06 5.77 -4.41
C ASP A 303 33.79 5.23 -5.65
N ASP A 304 35.04 4.76 -5.49
CA ASP A 304 35.78 4.03 -6.53
C ASP A 304 35.05 2.74 -6.91
N ILE A 305 34.60 1.97 -5.90
CA ILE A 305 33.77 0.79 -6.10
C ILE A 305 32.45 1.17 -6.80
N LEU A 306 31.79 2.26 -6.38
CA LEU A 306 30.53 2.71 -6.96
C LEU A 306 30.68 3.02 -8.46
N GLN A 307 31.73 3.76 -8.83
CA GLN A 307 32.04 4.09 -10.22
C GLN A 307 32.27 2.83 -11.06
N LYS A 308 33.05 1.87 -10.55
CA LYS A 308 33.34 0.61 -11.25
C LYS A 308 32.12 -0.29 -11.34
N MET A 309 31.27 -0.35 -10.31
CA MET A 309 30.00 -1.07 -10.31
C MET A 309 29.02 -0.47 -11.33
N MET A 310 28.95 0.85 -11.47
CA MET A 310 28.13 1.51 -12.49
C MET A 310 28.68 1.28 -13.92
N LEU A 311 29.99 1.45 -14.12
CA LEU A 311 30.64 1.17 -15.42
C LEU A 311 30.41 -0.27 -15.88
N THR A 312 30.38 -1.24 -14.96
CA THR A 312 30.24 -2.67 -15.27
C THR A 312 28.81 -3.21 -15.20
N TYR A 313 27.81 -2.34 -15.03
CA TYR A 313 26.42 -2.73 -14.84
C TYR A 313 25.88 -3.66 -15.95
N THR A 314 26.20 -3.37 -17.21
CA THR A 314 25.85 -4.23 -18.37
C THR A 314 26.35 -5.66 -18.18
N SER A 315 27.62 -5.82 -17.78
CA SER A 315 28.24 -7.14 -17.56
C SER A 315 27.62 -7.88 -16.37
N GLN A 316 27.29 -7.17 -15.29
CA GLN A 316 26.55 -7.74 -14.14
C GLN A 316 25.17 -8.25 -14.57
N ARG A 317 24.37 -7.45 -15.30
CA ARG A 317 23.04 -7.87 -15.79
C ARG A 317 23.12 -9.04 -16.79
N LEU A 318 24.10 -9.06 -17.68
CA LEU A 318 24.34 -10.18 -18.59
C LEU A 318 24.67 -11.48 -17.84
N TRP A 319 25.44 -11.40 -16.76
CA TRP A 319 25.82 -12.54 -15.93
C TRP A 319 24.63 -13.08 -15.13
N ILE A 320 23.89 -12.20 -14.43
CA ILE A 320 22.72 -12.55 -13.62
C ILE A 320 21.62 -13.17 -14.48
N ASN A 321 21.22 -12.49 -15.56
CA ASN A 321 20.17 -12.97 -16.46
C ASN A 321 20.65 -14.11 -17.39
N GLY A 322 21.92 -14.50 -17.31
CA GLY A 322 22.53 -15.52 -18.16
C GLY A 322 22.12 -16.95 -17.81
N GLY A 323 21.55 -17.18 -16.62
CA GLY A 323 20.92 -18.45 -16.21
C GLY A 323 21.85 -19.68 -16.13
N LYS A 324 23.17 -19.48 -16.16
CA LYS A 324 24.18 -20.56 -16.19
C LYS A 324 25.01 -20.69 -14.91
N LYS A 325 25.01 -19.67 -14.06
CA LYS A 325 25.90 -19.57 -12.89
C LYS A 325 25.07 -19.56 -11.62
N ASN A 326 25.50 -20.31 -10.61
CA ASN A 326 24.86 -20.32 -9.29
C ASN A 326 25.22 -19.06 -8.48
N ILE A 327 24.62 -18.91 -7.31
CA ILE A 327 24.84 -17.72 -6.47
C ILE A 327 26.29 -17.62 -5.96
N THR A 328 26.97 -18.74 -5.73
CA THR A 328 28.37 -18.80 -5.28
C THR A 328 29.30 -18.23 -6.34
N GLU A 329 29.18 -18.71 -7.59
CA GLU A 329 29.94 -18.19 -8.74
C GLU A 329 29.65 -16.70 -9.01
N LEU A 330 28.43 -16.22 -8.71
CA LEU A 330 28.09 -14.80 -8.78
C LEU A 330 28.77 -14.01 -7.65
N SER A 331 28.83 -14.55 -6.43
CA SER A 331 29.50 -13.92 -5.29
C SER A 331 31.03 -13.86 -5.42
N GLU A 332 31.64 -14.87 -6.05
CA GLU A 332 33.07 -14.87 -6.38
C GLU A 332 33.38 -13.91 -7.54
N GLY A 333 32.48 -13.84 -8.53
CA GLY A 333 32.67 -13.03 -9.72
C GLY A 333 32.37 -11.53 -9.54
N TRP A 334 31.44 -11.19 -8.65
CA TRP A 334 30.89 -9.85 -8.40
C TRP A 334 30.56 -9.64 -6.91
N PRO A 335 31.54 -9.72 -6.00
CA PRO A 335 31.29 -9.78 -4.54
C PRO A 335 30.58 -8.54 -3.98
N PHE A 336 30.78 -7.37 -4.59
CA PHE A 336 30.11 -6.14 -4.18
C PHE A 336 28.59 -6.14 -4.44
N LEU A 337 28.04 -6.99 -5.32
CA LEU A 337 26.57 -7.13 -5.46
C LEU A 337 25.87 -7.57 -4.16
N PHE A 338 26.62 -8.12 -3.19
CA PHE A 338 26.11 -8.67 -1.95
C PHE A 338 26.36 -7.76 -0.74
N ASP A 339 27.08 -6.65 -0.91
CA ASP A 339 27.19 -5.59 0.10
C ASP A 339 25.94 -4.69 0.12
N GLU A 340 25.54 -4.18 1.30
CA GLU A 340 24.30 -3.41 1.45
C GLU A 340 24.28 -2.15 0.55
N LYS A 341 25.38 -1.38 0.51
CA LYS A 341 25.42 -0.10 -0.24
C LYS A 341 25.26 -0.35 -1.74
N PHE A 342 26.02 -1.30 -2.27
CA PHE A 342 26.07 -1.54 -3.71
C PHE A 342 24.89 -2.39 -4.22
N LEU A 343 24.31 -3.25 -3.39
CA LEU A 343 23.02 -3.92 -3.69
C LEU A 343 21.91 -2.88 -3.89
N PHE A 344 21.84 -1.85 -3.05
CA PHE A 344 20.85 -0.78 -3.17
C PHE A 344 21.12 0.14 -4.37
N GLN A 345 22.38 0.45 -4.70
CA GLN A 345 22.69 1.14 -5.95
C GLN A 345 22.28 0.32 -7.16
N HIS A 346 22.58 -0.98 -7.18
CA HIS A 346 22.21 -1.87 -8.29
C HIS A 346 20.69 -1.95 -8.46
N PHE A 347 19.95 -1.97 -7.35
CA PHE A 347 18.49 -1.86 -7.36
C PHE A 347 18.03 -0.51 -7.93
N HIS A 348 18.65 0.60 -7.51
CA HIS A 348 18.32 1.93 -7.99
C HIS A 348 18.49 2.04 -9.51
N GLU A 349 19.59 1.55 -10.07
CA GLU A 349 19.81 1.50 -11.52
C GLU A 349 18.78 0.58 -12.22
N LEU A 350 18.47 -0.58 -11.62
CA LEU A 350 17.54 -1.55 -12.18
C LEU A 350 16.08 -1.07 -12.23
N VAL A 351 15.62 -0.36 -11.20
CA VAL A 351 14.19 -0.01 -10.98
C VAL A 351 13.92 1.51 -11.10
N GLY A 352 14.94 2.34 -10.90
CA GLY A 352 14.85 3.81 -10.91
C GLY A 352 14.19 4.39 -9.66
N ILE A 353 14.41 3.77 -8.49
CA ILE A 353 13.87 4.14 -7.17
C ILE A 353 14.98 3.96 -6.13
N ASP A 354 15.19 4.94 -5.25
CA ASP A 354 15.93 4.72 -4.00
C ASP A 354 15.05 3.90 -3.05
N LEU A 355 15.24 2.58 -3.06
CA LEU A 355 14.41 1.65 -2.29
C LEU A 355 14.46 1.92 -0.79
N LYS A 356 15.64 2.32 -0.27
CA LYS A 356 15.83 2.52 1.17
C LYS A 356 15.06 3.75 1.62
N GLN A 357 15.21 4.87 0.91
CA GLN A 357 14.46 6.08 1.24
C GLN A 357 12.94 5.91 0.98
N GLU A 358 12.56 5.26 -0.11
CA GLU A 358 11.15 5.07 -0.50
C GLU A 358 10.39 4.16 0.48
N LEU A 359 10.96 3.01 0.85
CA LEU A 359 10.37 2.15 1.89
C LEU A 359 10.29 2.89 3.22
N LEU A 360 11.31 3.68 3.58
CA LEU A 360 11.35 4.41 4.83
C LEU A 360 10.21 5.43 4.95
N THR A 361 10.09 6.33 3.97
CA THR A 361 9.03 7.34 3.90
C THR A 361 7.65 6.66 3.87
N SER A 362 7.43 5.72 2.95
CA SER A 362 6.12 5.06 2.82
C SER A 362 5.73 4.21 4.03
N ILE A 363 6.67 3.56 4.74
CA ILE A 363 6.36 2.81 5.96
C ILE A 363 6.00 3.78 7.09
N THR A 364 6.78 4.85 7.28
CA THR A 364 6.52 5.86 8.32
C THR A 364 5.14 6.49 8.17
N GLU A 365 4.75 6.85 6.95
CA GLU A 365 3.46 7.50 6.66
C GLU A 365 2.26 6.54 6.73
N LYS A 366 2.41 5.29 6.24
CA LYS A 366 1.27 4.40 5.93
C LYS A 366 1.12 3.22 6.87
N ALA A 367 2.16 2.81 7.59
CA ALA A 367 2.04 1.73 8.57
C ALA A 367 1.04 2.05 9.69
N PRO A 368 0.99 3.27 10.28
CA PRO A 368 -0.05 3.60 11.26
C PRO A 368 -1.46 3.44 10.70
N LYS A 369 -1.68 3.88 9.45
CA LYS A 369 -2.96 3.76 8.74
C LYS A 369 -3.35 2.31 8.47
N LEU A 370 -2.37 1.48 8.09
CA LEU A 370 -2.54 0.03 7.98
C LEU A 370 -2.95 -0.57 9.34
N PHE A 371 -2.30 -0.17 10.43
CA PHE A 371 -2.57 -0.74 11.76
C PHE A 371 -3.97 -0.39 12.24
N SER A 372 -4.39 0.88 12.17
CA SER A 372 -5.76 1.31 12.52
C SER A 372 -6.83 0.58 11.71
N CYS A 373 -6.61 0.43 10.40
CA CYS A 373 -7.53 -0.30 9.54
C CYS A 373 -7.60 -1.79 9.94
N LEU A 374 -6.47 -2.45 10.18
CA LEU A 374 -6.43 -3.85 10.65
C LEU A 374 -7.06 -4.00 12.05
N LYS A 375 -6.87 -3.03 12.96
CA LYS A 375 -7.47 -2.99 14.31
C LYS A 375 -9.00 -2.94 14.29
N SER A 376 -9.60 -2.36 13.25
CA SER A 376 -11.06 -2.42 13.04
C SER A 376 -11.57 -3.83 12.67
N MET A 377 -10.70 -4.71 12.16
CA MET A 377 -11.09 -6.03 11.67
C MET A 377 -11.08 -7.06 12.80
N LYS A 378 -12.26 -7.60 13.17
CA LYS A 378 -12.42 -8.62 14.22
C LYS A 378 -11.41 -9.78 14.16
N ARG A 379 -11.01 -10.21 12.96
CA ARG A 379 -10.04 -11.31 12.75
C ARG A 379 -8.57 -10.94 13.05
N MET A 380 -8.24 -9.65 13.02
CA MET A 380 -6.90 -9.10 13.22
C MET A 380 -6.74 -8.42 14.59
N GLN A 381 -7.83 -8.05 15.26
CA GLN A 381 -7.83 -7.35 16.56
C GLN A 381 -6.90 -7.97 17.61
N GLY A 382 -6.89 -9.31 17.72
CA GLY A 382 -5.95 -10.00 18.62
C GLY A 382 -4.50 -9.74 18.23
N VAL A 383 -4.16 -10.07 16.99
CA VAL A 383 -2.81 -9.92 16.42
C VAL A 383 -2.28 -8.49 16.55
N VAL A 384 -3.10 -7.48 16.24
CA VAL A 384 -2.69 -6.07 16.33
C VAL A 384 -2.41 -5.69 17.77
N ARG A 385 -3.30 -6.02 18.71
CA ARG A 385 -3.08 -5.76 20.15
C ARG A 385 -1.85 -6.50 20.69
N ASP A 386 -1.65 -7.75 20.29
CA ASP A 386 -0.50 -8.54 20.72
C ASP A 386 0.81 -7.97 20.14
N THR A 387 0.76 -7.39 18.93
CA THR A 387 1.87 -6.64 18.31
C THR A 387 2.13 -5.29 19.02
N GLU A 388 1.07 -4.55 19.38
CA GLU A 388 1.16 -3.31 20.16
C GLU A 388 1.78 -3.56 21.54
N ALA A 389 1.32 -4.60 22.26
CA ALA A 389 1.88 -5.00 23.54
C ALA A 389 3.36 -5.43 23.45
N GLN A 390 3.77 -6.09 22.36
CA GLN A 390 5.19 -6.37 22.11
C GLN A 390 6.02 -5.10 21.91
N CYS A 391 5.49 -4.08 21.23
CA CYS A 391 6.17 -2.77 21.14
C CYS A 391 6.32 -2.11 22.52
N GLU A 392 5.29 -2.14 23.36
CA GLU A 392 5.33 -1.59 24.73
C GLU A 392 6.37 -2.29 25.61
N VAL A 393 6.33 -3.63 25.67
CA VAL A 393 7.28 -4.44 26.47
C VAL A 393 8.73 -4.22 26.02
N LEU A 394 8.94 -4.09 24.71
CA LEU A 394 10.27 -3.83 24.13
C LEU A 394 10.63 -2.34 24.11
N GLN A 395 9.87 -1.46 24.80
CA GLN A 395 10.13 -0.02 24.92
C GLN A 395 10.32 0.66 23.54
N ASN A 396 9.49 0.30 22.57
CA ASN A 396 9.57 0.72 21.17
C ASN A 396 10.89 0.37 20.45
N LYS A 397 11.66 -0.61 20.94
CA LYS A 397 12.77 -1.21 20.19
C LYS A 397 12.31 -2.03 18.99
N THR A 398 11.10 -2.62 19.06
CA THR A 398 10.43 -3.29 17.94
C THR A 398 10.28 -2.32 16.77
N PRO A 399 11.01 -2.51 15.64
CA PRO A 399 10.91 -1.61 14.51
C PRO A 399 9.51 -1.68 13.91
N ILE A 400 8.91 -0.54 13.53
CA ILE A 400 7.61 -0.52 12.81
C ILE A 400 7.57 -1.47 11.60
N CYS A 401 8.74 -1.73 10.99
CA CYS A 401 8.94 -2.67 9.90
C CYS A 401 8.71 -4.15 10.27
N THR A 402 9.09 -4.60 11.48
CA THR A 402 8.83 -5.99 11.94
C THR A 402 7.34 -6.21 12.10
N SER A 403 6.66 -5.24 12.71
CA SER A 403 5.22 -5.24 12.92
C SER A 403 4.45 -5.20 11.59
N VAL A 404 4.88 -4.38 10.61
CA VAL A 404 4.32 -4.42 9.24
C VAL A 404 4.46 -5.79 8.60
N LEU A 405 5.65 -6.42 8.64
CA LEU A 405 5.85 -7.72 8.02
C LEU A 405 4.96 -8.80 8.67
N HIS A 406 4.93 -8.83 10.00
CA HIS A 406 4.11 -9.78 10.77
C HIS A 406 2.61 -9.61 10.48
N LEU A 407 2.09 -8.38 10.54
CA LEU A 407 0.67 -8.10 10.32
C LEU A 407 0.23 -8.38 8.88
N LEU A 408 1.08 -8.14 7.87
CA LEU A 408 0.77 -8.49 6.48
C LEU A 408 0.74 -10.00 6.26
N ALA A 409 1.76 -10.73 6.73
CA ALA A 409 1.79 -12.19 6.62
C ALA A 409 0.55 -12.82 7.28
N GLN A 410 0.19 -12.35 8.48
CA GLN A 410 -0.99 -12.82 9.20
C GLN A 410 -2.31 -12.42 8.51
N TYR A 411 -2.43 -11.21 7.95
CA TYR A 411 -3.63 -10.82 7.18
C TYR A 411 -3.80 -11.66 5.91
N PHE A 412 -2.71 -11.98 5.22
CA PHE A 412 -2.74 -12.79 4.01
C PHE A 412 -2.78 -14.30 4.27
N GLU A 413 -2.63 -14.75 5.50
CA GLU A 413 -2.53 -16.17 5.89
C GLU A 413 -1.32 -16.84 5.19
N GLU A 414 -0.17 -16.16 5.24
CA GLU A 414 1.09 -16.54 4.59
C GLU A 414 2.20 -16.87 5.60
N LYS A 415 3.15 -17.73 5.20
CA LYS A 415 4.19 -18.27 6.09
C LYS A 415 5.38 -17.31 6.19
N ILE A 416 5.38 -16.44 7.19
CA ILE A 416 6.51 -15.51 7.46
C ILE A 416 7.86 -16.23 7.62
N ASP A 417 7.84 -17.48 8.08
CA ASP A 417 9.01 -18.36 8.23
C ASP A 417 9.70 -18.73 6.90
N LEU A 418 9.14 -18.32 5.75
CA LEU A 418 9.78 -18.41 4.42
C LEU A 418 10.48 -17.11 4.00
N LEU A 419 10.46 -16.08 4.85
CA LEU A 419 11.14 -14.79 4.66
C LEU A 419 12.16 -14.51 5.77
N VAL A 420 11.83 -14.86 7.01
CA VAL A 420 12.71 -14.66 8.18
C VAL A 420 12.54 -15.76 9.22
N MET A 421 13.64 -16.21 9.82
CA MET A 421 13.64 -17.02 11.04
C MET A 421 14.47 -16.36 12.15
N THR A 422 14.18 -16.72 13.39
CA THR A 422 15.04 -16.44 14.55
C THR A 422 16.09 -17.54 14.70
N CYS A 423 17.32 -17.17 15.06
CA CYS A 423 18.44 -18.08 15.33
C CYS A 423 19.11 -17.72 16.66
N GLU A 424 19.59 -18.73 17.39
CA GLU A 424 20.37 -18.51 18.62
C GLU A 424 21.72 -17.85 18.31
N GLU A 425 22.22 -17.05 19.25
CA GLU A 425 23.56 -16.48 19.14
C GLU A 425 24.64 -17.57 19.22
N GLY A 426 25.67 -17.44 18.38
CA GLY A 426 26.72 -18.44 18.22
C GLY A 426 26.46 -19.52 17.16
N VAL A 427 25.22 -19.68 16.67
CA VAL A 427 24.94 -20.55 15.50
C VAL A 427 25.63 -19.97 14.26
N ARG A 428 26.36 -20.81 13.52
CA ARG A 428 27.07 -20.37 12.31
C ARG A 428 26.09 -20.24 11.14
N PRO A 429 26.21 -19.20 10.30
CA PRO A 429 25.40 -19.06 9.09
C PRO A 429 25.49 -20.24 8.12
N GLU A 430 26.62 -20.96 8.11
CA GLU A 430 26.85 -22.09 7.20
C GLU A 430 26.11 -23.38 7.63
N ASP A 431 25.67 -23.48 8.88
CA ASP A 431 25.08 -24.69 9.47
C ASP A 431 23.53 -24.67 9.45
N LEU A 432 22.92 -23.61 8.89
CA LEU A 432 21.46 -23.40 8.87
C LEU A 432 20.82 -23.97 7.60
N ASP A 433 19.78 -24.80 7.77
CA ASP A 433 18.91 -25.25 6.68
C ASP A 433 17.89 -24.14 6.35
N VAL A 434 18.06 -23.49 5.19
CA VAL A 434 17.29 -22.30 4.80
C VAL A 434 16.67 -22.45 3.39
N PRO A 435 15.58 -21.73 3.08
CA PRO A 435 15.01 -21.70 1.74
C PRO A 435 16.00 -21.25 0.65
N ARG A 436 15.79 -21.71 -0.58
CA ARG A 436 16.51 -21.21 -1.78
C ARG A 436 16.05 -19.81 -2.23
N SER A 437 14.83 -19.42 -1.87
CA SER A 437 14.39 -18.02 -2.00
C SER A 437 15.29 -17.11 -1.16
N PRO A 438 15.49 -15.84 -1.55
CA PRO A 438 15.98 -14.80 -0.65
C PRO A 438 15.32 -14.90 0.73
N PHE A 439 16.13 -14.89 1.78
CA PHE A 439 15.72 -15.24 3.14
C PHE A 439 16.61 -14.57 4.20
N LEU A 440 16.08 -14.35 5.41
CA LEU A 440 16.80 -13.75 6.54
C LEU A 440 16.92 -14.69 7.75
N ALA A 441 18.13 -14.87 8.28
CA ALA A 441 18.33 -15.32 9.66
C ALA A 441 18.52 -14.09 10.56
N ALA A 442 17.71 -13.97 11.62
CA ALA A 442 17.81 -12.95 12.65
C ALA A 442 18.39 -13.56 13.93
N PHE A 443 19.56 -13.11 14.37
CA PHE A 443 20.25 -13.67 15.52
C PHE A 443 19.85 -12.91 16.79
N GLY A 444 19.25 -13.63 17.74
CA GLY A 444 18.65 -13.05 18.94
C GLY A 444 17.47 -13.88 19.47
N ARG A 445 16.71 -13.34 20.42
CA ARG A 445 15.53 -14.02 21.00
C ARG A 445 14.33 -14.06 20.06
N ASN A 446 14.22 -13.05 19.20
CA ASN A 446 13.25 -12.90 18.12
C ASN A 446 13.80 -11.86 17.12
N PHE A 447 13.18 -11.75 15.94
CA PHE A 447 13.62 -10.81 14.90
C PHE A 447 13.34 -9.33 15.21
N ALA A 448 12.64 -9.00 16.30
CA ALA A 448 12.45 -7.62 16.77
C ALA A 448 13.55 -7.15 17.74
N GLU A 449 14.12 -8.07 18.53
CA GLU A 449 15.28 -7.84 19.43
C GLU A 449 16.63 -8.12 18.75
N ALA A 450 16.66 -8.73 17.57
CA ALA A 450 17.90 -9.09 16.89
C ALA A 450 18.70 -7.87 16.40
N GLU A 451 19.98 -7.80 16.76
CA GLU A 451 20.93 -6.76 16.32
C GLU A 451 21.80 -7.21 15.14
N ARG A 452 21.75 -8.50 14.78
CA ARG A 452 22.53 -9.10 13.70
C ARG A 452 21.65 -9.95 12.80
N PHE A 453 21.77 -9.73 11.50
CA PHE A 453 21.04 -10.44 10.47
C PHE A 453 21.99 -11.02 9.42
N CYS A 454 21.61 -12.15 8.84
CA CYS A 454 22.25 -12.70 7.66
C CYS A 454 21.23 -12.90 6.55
N LEU A 455 21.57 -12.39 5.36
CA LEU A 455 20.81 -12.59 4.12
C LEU A 455 21.34 -13.81 3.39
N TYR A 456 20.42 -14.69 3.02
CA TYR A 456 20.66 -15.86 2.19
C TYR A 456 20.01 -15.68 0.83
N VAL A 457 20.63 -16.24 -0.20
CA VAL A 457 20.07 -16.39 -1.54
C VAL A 457 20.53 -17.76 -2.07
N ASP A 458 19.62 -18.54 -2.66
CA ASP A 458 19.86 -19.93 -3.10
C ASP A 458 20.52 -20.83 -2.03
N GLY A 459 20.13 -20.63 -0.77
CA GLY A 459 20.66 -21.35 0.39
C GLY A 459 22.04 -20.90 0.88
N VAL A 460 22.69 -19.93 0.22
CA VAL A 460 24.04 -19.46 0.56
C VAL A 460 23.97 -18.17 1.37
N ALA A 461 24.72 -18.10 2.47
CA ALA A 461 24.86 -16.91 3.32
C ALA A 461 25.65 -15.79 2.63
N VAL A 462 24.98 -14.95 1.85
CA VAL A 462 25.61 -13.95 0.97
C VAL A 462 25.96 -12.61 1.63
N ASN A 463 25.21 -12.18 2.65
CA ASN A 463 25.57 -10.99 3.44
C ASN A 463 25.41 -11.28 4.93
N LYS A 464 26.50 -11.08 5.69
CA LYS A 464 26.62 -11.40 7.14
C LYS A 464 26.78 -10.13 8.01
N LYS A 465 26.66 -8.94 7.43
CA LYS A 465 27.00 -7.63 8.01
C LYS A 465 25.78 -6.69 8.11
N LEU A 466 24.59 -7.24 8.31
CA LEU A 466 23.35 -6.49 8.42
C LEU A 466 23.02 -6.26 9.90
N HIS A 467 22.96 -5.00 10.32
CA HIS A 467 22.86 -4.59 11.73
C HIS A 467 21.51 -3.93 12.09
N SER A 468 20.51 -4.02 11.22
CA SER A 468 19.15 -3.56 11.52
C SER A 468 18.13 -4.37 10.73
N PHE A 469 16.96 -4.62 11.31
CA PHE A 469 15.88 -5.31 10.61
C PHE A 469 15.43 -4.54 9.37
N PHE A 470 15.40 -3.20 9.41
CA PHE A 470 15.02 -2.39 8.25
C PHE A 470 16.02 -2.54 7.09
N GLY A 471 17.32 -2.47 7.36
CA GLY A 471 18.35 -2.73 6.35
C GLY A 471 18.26 -4.15 5.80
N ALA A 472 18.06 -5.15 6.68
CA ALA A 472 17.92 -6.55 6.30
C ALA A 472 16.67 -6.81 5.43
N LEU A 473 15.50 -6.28 5.80
CA LEU A 473 14.27 -6.37 5.01
C LEU A 473 14.40 -5.66 3.66
N THR A 474 15.08 -4.53 3.62
CA THR A 474 15.36 -3.80 2.37
C THR A 474 16.28 -4.63 1.46
N ALA A 475 17.32 -5.27 2.02
CA ALA A 475 18.23 -6.16 1.29
C ALA A 475 17.54 -7.44 0.80
N LEU A 476 16.67 -8.05 1.62
CA LEU A 476 15.81 -9.16 1.24
C LEU A 476 14.93 -8.79 0.04
N PHE A 477 14.23 -7.65 0.12
CA PHE A 477 13.36 -7.18 -0.96
C PHE A 477 14.16 -6.86 -2.24
N ALA A 478 15.29 -6.17 -2.12
CA ALA A 478 16.17 -5.84 -3.23
C ALA A 478 16.69 -7.09 -3.94
N SER A 479 17.07 -8.13 -3.18
CA SER A 479 17.63 -9.38 -3.70
C SER A 479 16.73 -10.06 -4.73
N PHE A 480 15.41 -10.06 -4.54
CA PHE A 480 14.47 -10.59 -5.54
C PHE A 480 14.60 -9.88 -6.90
N TYR A 481 14.85 -8.57 -6.92
CA TYR A 481 15.03 -7.81 -8.15
C TYR A 481 16.45 -7.96 -8.70
N CYS A 482 17.45 -7.68 -7.87
CA CYS A 482 18.86 -7.66 -8.26
C CYS A 482 19.31 -9.02 -8.80
N PHE A 483 18.95 -10.14 -8.15
CA PHE A 483 19.36 -11.49 -8.56
C PHE A 483 18.38 -12.21 -9.50
N ASN A 484 17.35 -11.51 -10.00
CA ASN A 484 16.32 -12.07 -10.88
C ASN A 484 15.57 -13.28 -10.29
N ILE A 485 14.96 -13.11 -9.11
CA ILE A 485 14.25 -14.19 -8.42
C ILE A 485 12.75 -13.88 -8.33
N GLU A 486 11.91 -14.88 -8.63
CA GLU A 486 10.46 -14.80 -8.47
C GLU A 486 10.08 -14.93 -6.98
N TYR A 487 9.02 -14.23 -6.53
CA TYR A 487 8.48 -14.39 -5.18
C TYR A 487 7.87 -15.78 -5.01
N PRO A 488 8.16 -16.52 -3.93
CA PRO A 488 7.52 -17.80 -3.63
C PRO A 488 6.01 -17.65 -3.49
N VAL A 489 5.23 -18.62 -3.96
CA VAL A 489 3.77 -18.50 -3.99
C VAL A 489 3.15 -18.36 -2.59
N GLU A 490 3.79 -18.93 -1.57
CA GLU A 490 3.40 -19.00 -0.16
C GLU A 490 3.51 -17.68 0.62
N VAL A 491 4.29 -16.72 0.11
CA VAL A 491 4.53 -15.38 0.69
C VAL A 491 4.33 -14.25 -0.34
N SER A 492 3.70 -14.59 -1.46
CA SER A 492 3.60 -13.72 -2.62
C SER A 492 2.71 -12.50 -2.41
N ASN A 493 1.67 -12.59 -1.59
CA ASN A 493 0.79 -11.45 -1.32
C ASN A 493 1.47 -10.43 -0.41
N THR A 494 2.24 -10.89 0.58
CA THR A 494 3.04 -10.05 1.48
C THR A 494 4.09 -9.27 0.69
N LEU A 495 4.88 -9.97 -0.14
CA LEU A 495 5.91 -9.33 -0.99
C LEU A 495 5.30 -8.42 -2.07
N GLU A 496 4.24 -8.84 -2.77
CA GLU A 496 3.58 -8.00 -3.78
C GLU A 496 2.85 -6.79 -3.13
N PHE A 497 2.38 -6.90 -1.87
CA PHE A 497 1.83 -5.74 -1.15
C PHE A 497 2.94 -4.75 -0.78
N ILE A 498 4.06 -5.22 -0.22
CA ILE A 498 5.22 -4.36 0.07
C ILE A 498 5.71 -3.65 -1.21
N GLN A 499 5.85 -4.40 -2.29
CA GLN A 499 6.20 -3.89 -3.61
C GLN A 499 5.30 -2.74 -4.08
N ARG A 500 3.97 -2.93 -4.02
CA ARG A 500 3.00 -2.00 -4.62
C ARG A 500 2.66 -0.83 -3.71
N PHE A 501 2.51 -1.07 -2.42
CA PHE A 501 1.99 -0.12 -1.44
C PHE A 501 3.09 0.74 -0.81
N PHE A 502 4.20 0.09 -0.40
CA PHE A 502 5.34 0.76 0.20
C PHE A 502 6.38 1.16 -0.86
N ALA A 503 6.93 0.23 -1.64
CA ALA A 503 7.96 0.54 -2.65
C ALA A 503 7.44 1.23 -3.92
N GLY A 504 6.12 1.32 -4.13
CA GLY A 504 5.50 2.02 -5.26
C GLY A 504 5.62 1.33 -6.63
N ILE A 505 6.18 0.11 -6.71
CA ILE A 505 6.48 -0.59 -7.97
C ILE A 505 5.18 -1.21 -8.55
N ASN A 506 4.57 -0.45 -9.47
CA ASN A 506 3.25 -0.75 -10.05
C ASN A 506 3.22 -0.75 -11.59
N PRO A 507 3.91 -1.69 -12.26
CA PRO A 507 3.68 -1.90 -13.69
C PRO A 507 2.27 -2.45 -13.97
N ASP A 508 1.73 -2.13 -15.15
CA ASP A 508 0.37 -2.48 -15.58
C ASP A 508 0.12 -4.00 -15.74
N ARG A 509 1.18 -4.77 -15.97
CA ARG A 509 1.12 -6.19 -16.38
C ARG A 509 2.27 -7.00 -15.81
N GLY A 510 2.08 -8.32 -15.83
CA GLY A 510 2.99 -9.30 -15.24
C GLY A 510 2.73 -9.47 -13.74
N SER A 511 3.57 -10.26 -13.10
CA SER A 511 3.71 -10.39 -11.66
C SER A 511 5.13 -10.89 -11.40
N LYS A 512 5.72 -10.51 -10.27
CA LYS A 512 7.00 -11.08 -9.82
C LYS A 512 6.83 -12.42 -9.09
N THR A 513 5.59 -12.90 -8.91
CA THR A 513 5.33 -14.20 -8.26
C THR A 513 5.58 -15.38 -9.20
N GLU A 514 6.09 -16.46 -8.63
CA GLU A 514 6.29 -17.73 -9.33
C GLU A 514 5.04 -18.23 -10.09
N LYS A 515 5.29 -18.78 -11.28
CA LYS A 515 4.29 -19.24 -12.24
C LYS A 515 3.55 -20.51 -11.76
N SER A 516 2.52 -20.31 -10.94
CA SER A 516 1.55 -21.37 -10.61
C SER A 516 0.84 -21.95 -11.84
N LYS A 517 0.44 -23.22 -11.78
CA LYS A 517 -0.38 -23.92 -12.80
C LYS A 517 -1.74 -23.26 -13.11
N ARG A 518 -2.16 -22.24 -12.34
CA ARG A 518 -3.40 -21.48 -12.55
C ARG A 518 -3.10 -20.10 -13.15
N LYS A 519 -3.88 -19.68 -14.15
CA LYS A 519 -3.84 -18.31 -14.71
C LYS A 519 -4.10 -17.28 -13.60
N ARG A 520 -3.06 -16.56 -13.15
CA ARG A 520 -3.18 -15.40 -12.24
C ARG A 520 -3.60 -14.14 -13.01
N THR A 521 -4.24 -13.22 -12.29
CA THR A 521 -4.43 -11.82 -12.73
C THR A 521 -3.14 -11.02 -12.53
N ALA A 522 -3.01 -9.85 -13.18
CA ALA A 522 -1.82 -9.00 -13.07
C ALA A 522 -1.59 -8.42 -11.65
N VAL A 523 -2.66 -8.34 -10.84
CA VAL A 523 -2.58 -8.04 -9.40
C VAL A 523 -3.29 -9.17 -8.65
N SER A 524 -2.76 -9.58 -7.50
CA SER A 524 -3.49 -10.47 -6.60
C SER A 524 -4.83 -9.88 -6.14
N SER A 525 -5.87 -10.71 -6.09
CA SER A 525 -7.16 -10.26 -5.57
C SER A 525 -7.14 -9.92 -4.08
N LYS A 526 -6.27 -10.55 -3.28
CA LYS A 526 -6.12 -10.23 -1.85
C LYS A 526 -5.55 -8.82 -1.65
N ILE A 527 -4.63 -8.40 -2.53
CA ILE A 527 -4.04 -7.06 -2.51
C ILE A 527 -5.09 -6.01 -2.87
N LEU A 528 -5.84 -6.20 -3.96
CA LEU A 528 -6.93 -5.30 -4.34
C LEU A 528 -8.00 -5.18 -3.25
N GLU A 529 -8.25 -6.26 -2.50
CA GLU A 529 -9.17 -6.28 -1.37
C GLU A 529 -8.65 -5.45 -0.19
N LEU A 530 -7.39 -5.66 0.25
CA LEU A 530 -6.78 -4.86 1.31
C LEU A 530 -6.66 -3.38 0.92
N THR A 531 -6.17 -3.06 -0.29
CA THR A 531 -6.13 -1.67 -0.80
C THR A 531 -7.51 -1.03 -0.77
N ASN A 532 -8.55 -1.68 -1.32
CA ASN A 532 -9.90 -1.11 -1.26
C ASN A 532 -10.42 -0.98 0.17
N THR A 533 -10.01 -1.85 1.10
CA THR A 533 -10.45 -1.79 2.50
C THR A 533 -9.83 -0.58 3.19
N LEU A 534 -8.53 -0.34 2.98
CA LEU A 534 -7.81 0.85 3.42
C LEU A 534 -8.43 2.13 2.83
N THR A 535 -8.62 2.20 1.51
CA THR A 535 -9.22 3.39 0.87
C THR A 535 -10.64 3.65 1.35
N ASN A 536 -11.46 2.60 1.56
CA ASN A 536 -12.82 2.79 2.08
C ASN A 536 -12.81 3.27 3.54
N PHE A 537 -11.99 2.65 4.40
CA PHE A 537 -11.86 3.01 5.82
C PHE A 537 -11.53 4.50 5.97
N PHE A 538 -10.48 5.00 5.32
CA PHE A 538 -10.13 6.41 5.41
C PHE A 538 -11.04 7.37 4.61
N SER A 539 -11.92 6.87 3.74
CA SER A 539 -12.95 7.69 3.09
C SER A 539 -14.26 7.76 3.85
N GLU A 540 -14.55 6.76 4.70
CA GLU A 540 -15.73 6.75 5.56
C GLU A 540 -15.50 7.66 6.79
N TRP A 541 -14.27 7.71 7.31
CA TRP A 541 -13.84 8.57 8.42
C TRP A 541 -13.42 9.99 8.00
N SER A 542 -13.67 10.39 6.75
CA SER A 542 -13.43 11.75 6.25
C SER A 542 -14.73 12.44 5.80
N MET A 543 -15.87 11.91 6.25
CA MET A 543 -17.23 12.43 6.00
C MET A 543 -17.96 12.82 7.28
N ASP A 544 -17.34 12.57 8.44
CA ASP A 544 -17.64 13.13 9.74
C ASP A 544 -16.56 14.17 10.08
#